data_AF-A0A1I6LKC8-F1
#
_entry.id   AF-A0A1I6LKC8-F1
#
_cell.length_a   1.000
_cell.length_b   1.000
_cell.length_c   1.000
_cell.angle_alpha   90.00
_cell.angle_beta   90.00
_cell.angle_gamma   90.00
#
_symmetry.space_group_name_H-M   'P 1'
#
loop_
_entity.id
_entity.type
_entity.pdbx_description
1 polymer ?
#
loop_
_entity_poly.entity_id
_entity_poly.type
_entity_poly.pdbx_seq_one_letter_code
_entity_poly.pdbx_strand_id
1 'polypeptide(L)' 'MAADPGEHTGAPSSGAAVKHAKDSDATKPPMWHKDNPGFWLAVCVALSAVFAVVYTALR' A
#
# COMPACT_ATOMS: atom_id res chain seq x y z
N MET A 1 9.83 4.66 42.93
CA MET A 1 10.43 4.10 41.69
C MET A 1 9.34 3.35 40.94
N ALA A 2 8.77 3.94 39.89
CA ALA A 2 7.93 3.21 38.95
C ALA A 2 8.85 2.59 37.89
N ALA A 3 8.70 1.29 37.63
CA ALA A 3 9.42 0.57 36.59
C ALA A 3 8.73 0.83 35.24
N ASP A 4 9.47 1.39 34.29
CA ASP A 4 9.05 1.58 32.91
C ASP A 4 9.54 0.37 32.08
N PRO A 5 8.63 -0.43 31.49
CA PRO A 5 9.04 -1.55 30.64
C PRO A 5 9.32 -1.07 29.21
N GLY A 6 10.61 -0.85 28.95
CA GLY A 6 11.33 -1.39 27.80
C GLY A 6 10.67 -1.29 26.43
N GLU A 7 11.09 -0.25 25.70
CA GLU A 7 10.94 -0.09 24.25
C GLU A 7 11.25 -1.39 23.47
N HIS A 8 10.26 -1.86 22.72
CA HIS A 8 10.47 -2.86 21.67
C HIS A 8 11.29 -2.24 20.53
N THR A 9 12.58 -2.56 20.53
CA THR A 9 13.49 -2.35 19.41
C THR A 9 13.10 -3.27 18.24
N GLY A 10 12.50 -2.68 17.20
CA GLY A 10 12.22 -3.32 15.92
C GLY A 10 13.04 -2.67 14.80
N ALA A 11 13.80 -3.49 14.09
CA ALA A 11 14.93 -3.18 13.20
C ALA A 11 14.71 -2.18 12.03
N PRO A 12 15.80 -1.60 11.47
CA PRO A 12 15.77 -0.73 10.30
C PRO A 12 15.81 -1.53 9.00
N SER A 13 14.93 -1.26 8.04
CA SER A 13 15.24 -1.34 6.59
C SER A 13 14.00 -1.04 5.75
N SER A 14 14.03 0.07 5.04
CA SER A 14 13.67 0.08 3.62
C SER A 14 13.95 1.46 3.04
N GLY A 15 14.47 1.42 1.82
CA GLY A 15 15.17 2.49 1.17
C GLY A 15 14.41 3.80 1.04
N ALA A 16 15.23 4.83 0.87
CA ALA A 16 14.92 6.10 0.23
C ALA A 16 13.65 6.09 -0.63
N ALA A 17 12.57 6.69 -0.11
CA ALA A 17 11.47 7.18 -0.91
C ALA A 17 11.44 8.70 -0.78
N VAL A 18 12.17 9.34 -1.70
CA VAL A 18 11.84 10.60 -2.37
C VAL A 18 11.02 11.60 -1.55
N LYS A 19 11.72 12.60 -1.00
CA LYS A 19 11.12 13.85 -0.52
C LYS A 19 10.64 14.65 -1.73
N HIS A 20 9.36 14.57 -2.11
CA HIS A 20 8.72 15.64 -2.89
C HIS A 20 7.21 15.70 -2.64
N ALA A 21 6.73 16.96 -2.62
CA ALA A 21 5.34 17.41 -2.58
C ALA A 21 4.62 17.28 -1.23
N LYS A 22 4.89 18.28 -0.38
CA LYS A 22 4.04 18.65 0.75
C LYS A 22 3.19 19.84 0.27
N ASP A 23 1.97 19.58 -0.22
CA ASP A 23 0.96 20.62 -0.45
C ASP A 23 -0.45 20.05 -0.22
N SER A 24 -1.04 20.41 0.92
CA SER A 24 -2.46 20.76 1.11
C SER A 24 -3.61 19.73 0.96
N ASP A 25 -3.37 18.41 0.86
CA ASP A 25 -4.45 17.39 0.85
C ASP A 25 -4.41 16.40 2.04
N ALA A 26 -3.83 16.83 3.16
CA ALA A 26 -3.42 15.99 4.29
C ALA A 26 -4.55 15.36 5.14
N THR A 27 -5.78 15.27 4.64
CA THR A 27 -6.90 14.63 5.39
C THR A 27 -7.63 13.54 4.63
N LYS A 28 -7.40 13.37 3.32
CA LYS A 28 -8.00 12.28 2.58
C LYS A 28 -6.99 11.13 2.45
N PRO A 29 -7.31 9.93 2.97
CA PRO A 29 -6.46 8.77 2.72
C PRO A 29 -6.34 8.55 1.21
N PRO A 30 -5.16 8.13 0.70
CA PRO A 30 -4.97 7.91 -0.73
C PRO A 30 -5.96 6.86 -1.25
N MET A 31 -6.28 6.89 -2.55
CA MET A 31 -7.25 5.96 -3.15
C MET A 31 -6.88 4.48 -2.94
N TRP A 32 -5.58 4.16 -2.88
CA TRP A 32 -5.07 2.81 -2.62
C TRP A 32 -5.03 2.43 -1.13
N HIS A 33 -5.67 3.21 -0.26
CA HIS A 33 -5.78 2.84 1.15
C HIS A 33 -6.51 1.50 1.30
N LYS A 34 -6.06 0.68 2.26
CA LYS A 34 -6.63 -0.65 2.54
C LYS A 34 -8.14 -0.60 2.81
N ASP A 35 -8.62 0.53 3.35
CA ASP A 35 -10.02 0.73 3.75
C ASP A 35 -10.91 1.22 2.58
N ASN A 36 -10.39 1.25 1.34
CA ASN A 36 -11.17 1.50 0.12
C ASN A 36 -11.51 0.19 -0.60
N PRO A 37 -12.57 -0.54 -0.22
CA PRO A 37 -12.89 -1.85 -0.81
C PRO A 37 -13.15 -1.78 -2.31
N GLY A 38 -13.74 -0.67 -2.81
CA GLY A 38 -13.99 -0.48 -4.23
C GLY A 38 -12.72 -0.43 -5.09
N PHE A 39 -11.64 0.18 -4.56
CA PHE A 39 -10.34 0.20 -5.24
C PHE A 39 -9.77 -1.21 -5.35
N TRP A 40 -9.80 -1.98 -4.26
CA TRP A 40 -9.27 -3.35 -4.25
C TRP A 40 -10.07 -4.31 -5.14
N LEU A 41 -11.39 -4.18 -5.18
CA LEU A 41 -12.21 -4.93 -6.12
C LEU A 41 -11.87 -4.61 -7.58
N ALA A 42 -11.67 -3.33 -7.91
CA ALA A 42 -11.25 -2.93 -9.25
C ALA A 42 -9.87 -3.51 -9.61
N VAL A 43 -8.92 -3.50 -8.67
CA VAL A 43 -7.60 -4.12 -8.85
C VAL A 43 -7.72 -5.63 -9.08
N CYS A 44 -8.56 -6.34 -8.31
CA CYS A 44 -8.79 -7.77 -8.51
C CYS A 44 -9.32 -8.07 -9.92
N VAL A 45 -10.35 -7.34 -10.36
CA VAL A 45 -10.92 -7.50 -11.71
C VAL A 45 -9.89 -7.22 -12.80
N ALA A 46 -9.12 -6.14 -12.64
CA ALA A 46 -8.06 -5.78 -13.59
C ALA A 46 -7.00 -6.88 -13.70
N LEU A 47 -6.52 -7.42 -12.58
CA LEU A 47 -5.55 -8.52 -12.57
C LEU A 47 -6.11 -9.79 -13.20
N SER A 48 -7.37 -10.15 -12.92
CA SER A 48 -8.03 -11.28 -13.57
C SER A 48 -8.14 -11.11 -15.08
N ALA A 49 -8.49 -9.91 -15.55
CA ALA A 49 -8.58 -9.60 -16.98
C ALA A 49 -7.21 -9.70 -17.66
N VAL A 50 -6.16 -9.13 -17.06
CA VAL A 50 -4.79 -9.25 -17.56
C VAL A 50 -4.36 -10.70 -17.65
N PHE A 51 -4.60 -11.49 -16.60
CA PHE A 51 -4.26 -12.92 -16.60
C PHE A 51 -5.03 -13.68 -17.70
N ALA A 52 -6.31 -13.39 -17.89
CA ALA A 52 -7.10 -13.98 -18.96
C ALA A 52 -6.52 -13.66 -20.34
N VAL A 53 -6.17 -12.40 -20.61
CA VAL A 53 -5.57 -11.96 -21.88
C VAL A 53 -4.22 -12.63 -22.12
N VAL A 54 -3.36 -12.69 -21.10
CA VAL A 54 -2.06 -13.35 -21.19
C VAL A 54 -2.25 -14.85 -21.46
N TYR A 55 -3.20 -15.49 -20.78
CA TYR A 55 -3.50 -16.90 -21.00
C TYR A 55 -4.01 -17.18 -22.41
N THR A 56 -4.89 -16.34 -22.97
CA THR A 56 -5.32 -16.49 -24.37
C THR A 56 -4.20 -16.19 -25.36
N ALA A 57 -3.28 -15.28 -25.05
CA ALA A 57 -2.15 -14.98 -25.93
C ALA A 57 -1.08 -16.08 -25.95
N LEU A 58 -0.95 -16.84 -24.85
CA LEU A 58 -0.04 -17.97 -24.73
C LEU A 58 -0.63 -19.31 -25.23
N ARG A 59 -1.94 -19.33 -25.47
CA ARG A 59 -2.67 -20.49 -26.03
C ARG A 59 -2.64 -20.46 -27.55
#